data_AF-A0A1F8L600-F1
#
_entry.id   AF-A0A1F8L600-F1
#
_cell.length_a   1.000
_cell.length_b   1.000
_cell.length_c   1.000
_cell.angle_alpha   90.00
_cell.angle_beta   90.00
_cell.angle_gamma   90.00
#
_symmetry.space_group_name_H-M   'P 1'
#
loop_
_entity.id
_entity.type
_entity.pdbx_description
1 polymer ?
#
loop_
_entity_poly.entity_id
_entity_poly.type
_entity_poly.pdbx_seq_one_letter_code
_entity_poly.pdbx_strand_id
1 'polypeptide(L)'
;MWDISNTIGPGPNPDPISTPPEIQGQGDPQIGGTRSCGTVIVAPSETRAGDVTRRRGEVDACTWDVPDPRFAGPDFTIINADVRDDGSVVGWGSVTTRFGVGPYALVRAADGTTTVRTFLTGAGRYRGLVYQDVQVGQGDTWTVTGWISPAE
;
A
#
# COMPACT_ATOMS: atom_id res chain seq x y z
N MET A 1 -5.58 -32.58 53.28
CA MET A 1 -5.62 -31.33 52.49
C MET A 1 -6.46 -31.69 51.27
N TRP A 2 -7.81 -31.62 51.30
CA TRP A 2 -8.68 -30.44 51.02
C TRP A 2 -8.17 -29.69 49.77
N ASP A 3 -8.92 -29.40 48.69
CA ASP A 3 -10.35 -29.41 48.36
C ASP A 3 -10.48 -29.31 46.82
N ILE A 4 -11.67 -29.60 46.29
CA ILE A 4 -12.07 -29.50 44.88
C ILE A 4 -12.39 -28.04 44.56
N SER A 5 -11.97 -27.52 43.41
CA SER A 5 -12.64 -26.35 42.82
C SER A 5 -12.55 -26.38 41.29
N ASN A 6 -13.68 -26.71 40.69
CA ASN A 6 -14.01 -26.43 39.31
C ASN A 6 -14.55 -25.00 39.28
N THR A 7 -13.96 -24.10 38.50
CA THR A 7 -14.56 -22.79 38.19
C THR A 7 -14.41 -22.52 36.70
N ILE A 8 -15.53 -22.24 36.05
CA ILE A 8 -15.66 -21.94 34.62
C ILE A 8 -15.51 -20.43 34.40
N GLY A 9 -14.71 -20.03 33.39
CA GLY A 9 -14.75 -18.74 32.66
C GLY A 9 -13.49 -17.87 32.78
N PRO A 10 -13.09 -17.07 31.76
CA PRO A 10 -13.86 -16.58 30.60
C PRO A 10 -13.34 -17.10 29.24
N GLY A 11 -14.14 -16.89 28.18
CA GLY A 11 -13.92 -17.41 26.82
C GLY A 11 -12.65 -16.92 26.10
N PRO A 12 -12.35 -17.46 24.91
CA PRO A 12 -11.15 -17.08 24.18
C PRO A 12 -11.16 -15.58 23.89
N ASN A 13 -10.07 -14.92 24.25
CA ASN A 13 -9.75 -13.57 23.79
C ASN A 13 -9.97 -13.52 22.27
N PRO A 14 -10.59 -12.46 21.72
CA PRO A 14 -10.53 -12.24 20.28
C PRO A 14 -9.05 -12.13 19.90
N ASP A 15 -8.62 -12.94 18.94
CA ASP A 15 -7.25 -12.92 18.43
C ASP A 15 -6.85 -11.47 18.10
N PRO A 16 -5.63 -11.03 18.48
CA PRO A 16 -5.12 -9.78 17.98
C PRO A 16 -5.18 -9.82 16.45
N ILE A 17 -5.85 -8.84 15.85
CA ILE A 17 -5.87 -8.60 14.41
C ILE A 17 -4.44 -8.78 13.92
N SER A 18 -4.22 -9.80 13.11
CA SER A 18 -2.90 -10.18 12.65
C SER A 18 -2.22 -8.97 12.04
N THR A 19 -1.05 -8.64 12.58
CA THR A 19 -0.10 -7.77 11.92
C THR A 19 0.01 -8.25 10.47
N PRO A 20 -0.06 -7.35 9.46
CA PRO A 20 0.14 -7.74 8.07
C PRO A 20 1.43 -8.56 8.00
N PRO A 21 1.48 -9.66 7.21
CA PRO A 21 2.62 -10.54 7.18
C PRO A 21 3.89 -9.72 6.97
N GLU A 22 4.77 -9.80 7.96
CA GLU A 22 6.14 -9.33 7.85
C GLU A 22 6.75 -10.09 6.68
N ILE A 23 7.25 -9.36 5.67
CA ILE A 23 7.95 -9.96 4.54
C ILE A 23 9.27 -10.49 5.09
N GLN A 24 9.25 -11.74 5.57
CA GLN A 24 10.45 -12.43 6.02
C GLN A 24 11.31 -12.73 4.79
N GLY A 25 12.40 -11.98 4.60
CA GLY A 25 13.45 -12.37 3.66
C GLY A 25 14.13 -11.27 2.84
N GLN A 26 14.07 -9.98 3.20
CA GLN A 26 14.82 -8.94 2.47
C GLN A 26 15.72 -8.17 3.42
N GLY A 27 17.02 -8.08 3.07
CA GLY A 27 18.02 -7.32 3.83
C GLY A 27 17.70 -5.82 3.92
N ASP A 28 18.65 -5.03 4.40
CA ASP A 28 18.46 -3.60 4.63
C ASP A 28 17.78 -2.89 3.44
N PRO A 29 16.82 -1.99 3.71
CA PRO A 29 16.10 -1.28 2.65
C PRO A 29 17.09 -0.56 1.75
N GLN A 30 17.01 -0.82 0.45
CA GLN A 30 17.93 -0.28 -0.53
C GLN A 30 17.47 1.07 -1.08
N ILE A 31 16.18 1.37 -0.93
CA ILE A 31 15.53 2.54 -1.52
C ILE A 31 14.77 3.27 -0.41
N GLY A 32 15.18 4.52 -0.16
CA GLY A 32 14.51 5.45 0.74
C GLY A 32 14.29 6.79 0.05
N GLY A 33 13.14 7.42 0.29
CA GLY A 33 12.82 8.74 -0.27
C GLY A 33 11.34 9.09 -0.11
N THR A 34 10.82 9.92 -1.00
CA THR A 34 9.39 10.29 -0.99
C THR A 34 8.71 10.01 -2.31
N ARG A 35 7.39 9.85 -2.24
CA ARG A 35 6.53 9.78 -3.41
C ARG A 35 5.38 10.77 -3.24
N SER A 36 5.07 11.50 -4.31
CA SER A 36 3.98 12.46 -4.32
C SER A 36 3.09 12.32 -5.54
N CYS A 37 1.77 12.28 -5.32
CA CYS A 37 0.75 12.28 -6.38
C CYS A 37 -0.02 13.60 -6.30
N GLY A 38 0.01 14.40 -7.36
CA GLY A 38 -0.56 15.76 -7.33
C GLY A 38 -1.43 16.11 -8.54
N THR A 39 -1.61 15.20 -9.48
CA THR A 39 -2.38 15.48 -10.70
C THR A 39 -3.23 14.28 -11.07
N VAL A 40 -4.53 14.42 -10.85
CA VAL A 40 -5.55 13.52 -11.38
C VAL A 40 -5.66 13.79 -12.89
N ILE A 41 -5.24 12.83 -13.71
CA ILE A 41 -5.33 12.91 -15.17
C ILE A 41 -6.59 12.25 -15.71
N VAL A 42 -7.18 11.32 -14.95
CA VAL A 42 -8.49 10.75 -15.22
C VAL A 42 -9.29 10.72 -13.92
N ALA A 43 -10.43 11.39 -13.90
CA ALA A 43 -11.32 11.38 -12.74
C ALA A 43 -11.98 10.01 -12.55
N PRO A 44 -12.23 9.58 -11.30
CA PRO A 44 -12.93 8.33 -11.06
C PRO A 44 -14.40 8.41 -11.46
N SER A 45 -14.98 7.25 -11.78
CA SER A 45 -16.43 7.08 -11.62
C SER A 45 -16.77 6.87 -10.15
N GLU A 46 -17.83 7.50 -9.66
CA GLU A 46 -18.25 7.43 -8.26
C GLU A 46 -19.65 6.81 -8.13
N THR A 47 -19.79 5.88 -7.19
CA THR A 47 -21.09 5.31 -6.80
C THR A 47 -21.20 5.21 -5.30
N ARG A 48 -22.34 5.63 -4.73
CA ARG A 48 -22.59 5.52 -3.29
C ARG A 48 -23.38 4.26 -2.97
N ALA A 49 -22.96 3.55 -1.92
CA ALA A 49 -23.63 2.38 -1.37
C ALA A 49 -23.60 2.46 0.16
N GLY A 50 -24.65 3.03 0.75
CA GLY A 50 -24.68 3.28 2.19
C GLY A 50 -23.65 4.33 2.63
N ASP A 51 -22.83 3.96 3.61
CA ASP A 51 -21.72 4.74 4.18
C ASP A 51 -20.43 4.65 3.36
N VAL A 52 -20.46 3.96 2.21
CA VAL A 52 -19.30 3.79 1.32
C VAL A 52 -19.52 4.52 0.00
N THR A 53 -18.57 5.38 -0.36
CA THR A 53 -18.40 5.91 -1.71
C THR A 53 -17.32 5.11 -2.44
N ARG A 54 -17.73 4.43 -3.52
CA ARG A 54 -16.84 3.65 -4.39
C ARG A 54 -16.32 4.55 -5.50
N ARG A 55 -15.01 4.77 -5.53
CA ARG A 55 -14.27 5.47 -6.59
C ARG A 55 -13.57 4.43 -7.46
N ARG A 56 -13.71 4.50 -8.78
CA ARG A 56 -13.12 3.51 -9.72
C ARG A 56 -12.44 4.18 -10.89
N GLY A 57 -11.28 3.66 -11.27
CA GLY A 57 -10.55 4.07 -12.46
C GLY A 57 -9.98 5.49 -12.41
N GLU A 58 -9.73 6.04 -11.22
CA GLU A 58 -8.95 7.27 -11.09
C GLU A 58 -7.53 7.01 -11.61
N VAL A 59 -6.95 7.95 -12.33
CA VAL A 59 -5.56 7.85 -12.77
C VAL A 59 -4.82 9.09 -12.34
N ASP A 60 -3.76 8.88 -11.58
CA ASP A 60 -2.88 9.92 -11.06
C ASP A 60 -1.52 9.85 -11.73
N ALA A 61 -0.97 11.02 -12.03
CA ALA A 61 0.45 11.18 -12.31
C ALA A 61 1.18 11.45 -10.99
N CYS A 62 2.14 10.60 -10.64
CA CYS A 62 2.96 10.77 -9.45
C CYS A 62 4.45 10.86 -9.80
N THR A 63 5.22 11.34 -8.83
CA THR A 63 6.67 11.47 -8.92
C THR A 63 7.31 10.76 -7.75
N TRP A 64 8.40 10.06 -8.04
CA TRP A 64 9.28 9.46 -7.05
C TRP A 64 10.51 10.34 -6.86
N ASP A 65 10.67 10.88 -5.66
CA ASP A 65 11.91 11.50 -5.22
C ASP A 65 12.68 10.49 -4.37
N VAL A 66 13.23 9.50 -5.05
CA VAL A 66 14.14 8.50 -4.48
C VAL A 66 15.49 8.60 -5.18
N PRO A 67 16.63 8.43 -4.48
CA PRO A 67 17.96 8.51 -5.10
C PRO A 67 18.23 7.45 -6.17
N ASP A 68 17.42 6.39 -6.22
CA ASP A 68 17.60 5.30 -7.16
C ASP A 68 17.17 5.70 -8.59
N PRO A 69 18.10 5.76 -9.56
CA PRO A 69 17.81 6.24 -10.91
C PRO A 69 16.87 5.31 -11.70
N ARG A 70 16.57 4.10 -11.20
CA ARG A 70 15.60 3.18 -11.80
C ARG A 70 14.16 3.71 -11.70
N PHE A 71 13.91 4.62 -10.75
CA PHE A 71 12.61 5.24 -10.51
C PHE A 71 12.53 6.70 -10.98
N ALA A 72 13.64 7.25 -11.51
CA ALA A 72 13.67 8.61 -12.03
C ALA A 72 12.75 8.75 -13.26
N GLY A 73 11.67 9.51 -13.12
CA GLY A 73 10.72 9.83 -14.17
C GLY A 73 9.27 9.88 -13.67
N PRO A 74 8.31 10.21 -14.55
CA PRO A 74 6.90 10.15 -14.21
C PRO A 74 6.46 8.70 -13.95
N ASP A 75 5.54 8.53 -13.01
CA ASP A 75 4.76 7.31 -12.85
C ASP A 75 3.27 7.58 -13.16
N PHE A 76 2.54 6.50 -13.38
CA PHE A 76 1.08 6.54 -13.44
C PHE A 76 0.50 5.52 -12.48
N THR A 77 -0.52 5.92 -11.72
CA THR A 77 -1.23 5.05 -10.79
C THR A 77 -2.69 4.98 -11.15
N ILE A 78 -3.21 3.78 -11.36
CA ILE A 78 -4.64 3.55 -11.51
C ILE A 78 -5.19 3.20 -10.13
N ILE A 79 -6.13 3.99 -9.62
CA ILE A 79 -6.68 3.91 -8.28
C ILE A 79 -8.15 3.47 -8.33
N ASN A 80 -8.44 2.43 -7.57
CA ASN A 80 -9.79 2.08 -7.14
C ASN A 80 -9.83 2.19 -5.63
N ALA A 81 -10.89 2.77 -5.08
CA ALA A 81 -10.99 3.00 -3.65
C ALA A 81 -12.43 2.91 -3.15
N ASP A 82 -12.58 2.36 -1.95
CA ASP A 82 -13.80 2.45 -1.15
C ASP A 82 -13.52 3.41 -0.01
N VAL A 83 -14.21 4.55 -0.03
CA VAL A 83 -14.09 5.64 0.95
C VAL A 83 -15.31 5.57 1.88
N ARG A 84 -15.07 5.39 3.17
CA ARG A 84 -16.13 5.42 4.19
C ARG A 84 -16.43 6.86 4.61
N ASP A 85 -17.64 7.08 5.13
CA ASP A 85 -18.09 8.38 5.66
C ASP A 85 -17.21 8.87 6.84
N ASP A 86 -16.51 7.96 7.54
CA ASP A 86 -15.54 8.30 8.60
C ASP A 86 -14.17 8.75 8.06
N GLY A 87 -13.98 8.78 6.74
CA GLY A 87 -12.75 9.16 6.06
C GLY A 87 -11.75 8.03 5.87
N SER A 88 -12.01 6.83 6.40
CA SER A 88 -11.15 5.66 6.14
C SER A 88 -11.29 5.19 4.68
N VAL A 89 -10.18 4.71 4.12
CA VAL A 89 -10.12 4.28 2.71
C VAL A 89 -9.45 2.92 2.60
N VAL A 90 -10.01 2.05 1.76
CA VAL A 90 -9.31 0.86 1.25
C VAL A 90 -9.20 1.02 -0.26
N GLY A 91 -7.99 0.96 -0.78
CA GLY A 91 -7.70 1.16 -2.21
C GLY A 91 -6.79 0.11 -2.80
N TRP A 92 -6.88 -0.04 -4.11
CA TRP A 92 -6.10 -0.99 -4.89
C TRP A 92 -6.01 -0.56 -6.35
N GLY A 93 -5.03 -1.12 -7.05
CA GLY A 93 -4.92 -0.97 -8.48
C GLY A 93 -3.53 -1.30 -8.97
N SER A 94 -2.98 -0.47 -9.84
CA SER A 94 -1.68 -0.72 -10.46
C SER A 94 -0.85 0.55 -10.58
N VAL A 95 0.46 0.40 -10.46
CA VAL A 95 1.44 1.44 -10.70
C VAL A 95 2.27 1.07 -11.93
N THR A 96 2.51 2.03 -12.80
CA THR A 96 3.44 1.94 -13.92
C THR A 96 4.56 2.93 -13.72
N THR A 97 5.79 2.45 -13.66
CA THR A 97 7.01 3.26 -13.54
C THR A 97 7.98 2.92 -14.66
N ARG A 98 9.13 3.62 -14.68
CA ARG A 98 10.26 3.25 -15.51
C ARG A 98 10.86 1.88 -15.17
N PHE A 99 10.82 1.48 -13.89
CA PHE A 99 11.31 0.18 -13.45
C PHE A 99 10.43 -0.94 -14.02
N GLY A 100 9.11 -0.78 -13.94
CA GLY A 100 8.17 -1.80 -14.34
C GLY A 100 6.72 -1.48 -14.00
N VAL A 101 5.89 -2.52 -14.00
CA VAL A 101 4.46 -2.44 -13.71
C VAL A 101 4.09 -3.45 -12.64
N GLY A 102 3.10 -3.13 -11.82
CA GLY A 102 2.52 -4.12 -10.94
C GLY A 102 1.47 -3.56 -9.99
N PRO A 103 0.93 -4.40 -9.11
CA PRO A 103 -0.16 -4.03 -8.23
C PRO A 103 0.31 -3.09 -7.12
N TYR A 104 -0.64 -2.32 -6.59
CA TYR A 104 -0.49 -1.67 -5.30
C TYR A 104 -1.78 -1.80 -4.47
N ALA A 105 -1.64 -1.68 -3.17
CA ALA A 105 -2.73 -1.59 -2.21
C ALA A 105 -2.52 -0.38 -1.27
N LEU A 106 -3.60 0.27 -0.88
CA LEU A 106 -3.62 1.42 0.01
C LEU A 106 -4.64 1.20 1.13
N VAL A 107 -4.27 1.57 2.36
CA VAL A 107 -5.20 1.75 3.48
C VAL A 107 -4.96 3.12 4.07
N ARG A 108 -6.03 3.91 4.18
CA ARG A 108 -6.05 5.17 4.94
C ARG A 108 -6.90 4.98 6.17
N ALA A 109 -6.34 5.20 7.34
CA ALA A 109 -7.08 5.24 8.59
C ALA A 109 -7.86 6.57 8.71
N ALA A 110 -8.87 6.61 9.58
CA ALA A 110 -9.72 7.79 9.77
C ALA A 110 -8.95 9.02 10.29
N ASP A 111 -7.77 8.82 10.89
CA ASP A 111 -6.85 9.88 11.31
C ASP A 111 -6.06 10.50 10.13
N GLY A 112 -6.27 10.02 8.90
CA GLY A 112 -5.60 10.46 7.68
C GLY A 112 -4.31 9.70 7.36
N THR A 113 -3.81 8.86 8.28
CA THR A 113 -2.58 8.07 8.07
C THR A 113 -2.80 7.05 6.96
N THR A 114 -1.96 7.13 5.92
CA THR A 114 -2.02 6.28 4.74
C THR A 114 -0.83 5.35 4.70
N THR A 115 -1.08 4.05 4.54
CA THR A 115 -0.08 3.02 4.22
C THR A 115 -0.32 2.51 2.81
N VAL A 116 0.73 2.47 2.00
CA VAL A 116 0.71 1.94 0.64
C VAL A 116 1.71 0.78 0.56
N ARG A 117 1.36 -0.25 -0.21
CA ARG A 117 2.27 -1.35 -0.56
C ARG A 117 2.25 -1.55 -2.06
N THR A 118 3.43 -1.58 -2.66
CA THR A 118 3.61 -1.76 -4.11
C THR A 118 4.45 -2.99 -4.37
N PHE A 119 4.09 -3.73 -5.42
CA PHE A 119 4.92 -4.76 -6.00
C PHE A 119 5.05 -4.47 -7.49
N LEU A 120 6.27 -4.35 -8.02
CA LEU A 120 6.51 -4.12 -9.45
C LEU A 120 7.36 -5.24 -10.03
N THR A 121 6.96 -5.72 -11.20
CA THR A 121 7.80 -6.60 -12.01
C THR A 121 8.62 -5.77 -12.99
N GLY A 122 9.93 -5.92 -12.96
CA GLY A 122 10.85 -5.18 -13.81
C GLY A 122 10.64 -5.46 -15.30
N ALA A 123 10.64 -4.41 -16.11
CA ALA A 123 10.46 -4.47 -17.56
C ALA A 123 11.72 -4.03 -18.32
N GLY A 124 11.85 -4.46 -19.59
CA GLY A 124 12.97 -4.08 -20.45
C GLY A 124 14.33 -4.44 -19.83
N ARG A 125 15.18 -3.43 -19.60
CA ARG A 125 16.51 -3.60 -18.99
C ARG A 125 16.49 -4.08 -17.53
N TYR A 126 15.32 -4.09 -16.89
CA TYR A 126 15.11 -4.55 -15.51
C TYR A 126 14.42 -5.91 -15.44
N ARG A 127 14.23 -6.57 -16.58
CA ARG A 127 13.62 -7.91 -16.62
C ARG A 127 14.40 -8.87 -15.72
N GLY A 128 13.66 -9.67 -14.95
CA GLY A 128 14.23 -10.59 -13.96
C GLY A 128 14.49 -9.95 -12.60
N LEU A 129 14.03 -8.72 -12.37
CA LEU A 129 14.00 -8.09 -11.05
C LEU A 129 12.55 -7.85 -10.61
N VAL A 130 12.33 -7.87 -9.30
CA VAL A 130 11.11 -7.41 -8.64
C VAL A 130 11.45 -6.27 -7.67
N TYR A 131 10.53 -5.33 -7.54
CA TYR A 131 10.58 -4.27 -6.55
C TYR A 131 9.39 -4.40 -5.60
N GLN A 132 9.63 -4.19 -4.31
CA GLN A 132 8.61 -4.18 -3.28
C GLN A 132 8.81 -2.96 -2.38
N ASP A 133 7.73 -2.39 -1.88
CA ASP A 133 7.81 -1.30 -0.91
C ASP A 133 6.70 -1.26 0.13
N VAL A 134 6.96 -0.41 1.11
CA VAL A 134 5.95 0.16 1.99
C VAL A 134 6.12 1.67 1.96
N GLN A 135 5.02 2.40 1.79
CA GLN A 135 4.99 3.86 1.84
C GLN A 135 4.07 4.29 2.97
N VAL A 136 4.49 5.27 3.78
CA VAL A 136 3.71 5.76 4.91
C VAL A 136 3.72 7.28 4.94
N GLY A 137 2.55 7.90 5.12
CA GLY A 137 2.43 9.36 5.21
C GLY A 137 0.99 9.84 5.35
N GLN A 138 0.82 11.16 5.27
CA GLN A 138 -0.48 11.85 5.33
C GLN A 138 -0.56 12.86 4.19
N GLY A 139 -1.76 13.06 3.65
CA GLY A 139 -1.95 13.91 2.46
C GLY A 139 -1.33 13.29 1.21
N ASP A 140 -0.59 14.10 0.46
CA ASP A 140 -0.11 13.77 -0.89
C ASP A 140 1.37 13.35 -0.95
N THR A 141 2.04 13.23 0.19
CA THR A 141 3.46 12.85 0.27
C THR A 141 3.66 11.68 1.24
N TRP A 142 4.34 10.64 0.76
CA TRP A 142 4.61 9.44 1.55
C TRP A 142 6.10 9.12 1.58
N THR A 143 6.60 8.73 2.75
CA THR A 143 7.95 8.18 2.92
C THR A 143 7.96 6.77 2.36
N VAL A 144 8.91 6.49 1.46
CA VAL A 144 9.08 5.19 0.79
C VAL A 144 10.21 4.41 1.45
N THR A 145 9.96 3.14 1.73
CA THR A 145 10.97 2.13 2.09
C THR A 145 10.83 0.94 1.17
N GLY A 146 11.84 0.64 0.34
CA GLY A 146 11.74 -0.37 -0.70
C GLY A 146 12.96 -1.27 -0.89
N TRP A 147 12.73 -2.38 -1.59
CA TRP A 147 13.67 -3.47 -1.82
C TRP A 147 13.62 -3.96 -3.26
N ILE A 148 14.77 -4.38 -3.79
CA ILE A 148 14.86 -5.01 -5.10
C ILE A 148 15.54 -6.37 -4.96
N SER A 149 14.94 -7.38 -5.58
CA SER A 149 15.48 -8.75 -5.63
C SER A 149 15.33 -9.35 -7.03
N PRO A 150 16.02 -10.45 -7.34
CA PRO A 150 15.71 -11.25 -8.51
C PRO A 150 14.24 -11.71 -8.51
N ALA A 151 13.64 -11.82 -9.69
CA ALA A 151 12.39 -12.53 -9.89
C ALA A 151 12.69 -14.04 -9.87
N GLU A 152 12.02 -14.79 -8.99
CA GLU A 152 12.08 -16.25 -8.95
C GLU A 152 11.42 -16.89 -10.17
#